data_AF-A0A553QHS7-F1
#
_entry.id   AF-A0A553QHS7-F1
#
_cell.length_a   1.000
_cell.length_b   1.000
_cell.length_c   1.000
_cell.angle_alpha   90.00
_cell.angle_beta   90.00
_cell.angle_gamma   90.00
#
_symmetry.space_group_name_H-M   'P 1'
#
loop_
_entity.id
_entity.type
_entity.pdbx_description
1 polymer ?
#
loop_
_entity_poly.entity_id
_entity_poly.type
_entity_poly.pdbx_seq_one_letter_code
_entity_poly.pdbx_strand_id
1 'polypeptide(L)'
;MNFLIFQPVEASEDVFWDQFWTDVDLTAQDYFALVPAAEIRAVREESPSNLATICYKAVERLVLNADSGCASERERQTVLSCTRLLTRILPYIFEDPDWRGFFWSTVPKVGKSLEESDDESSRPLAESLLSAISDLLFCPGFTVESPCRNILSDAQSIDSCEFIWEAGVGFAQAPPLNHGHDCVRAELLKLLLTCFSEEMYQTPSEARTPNPWILYFCSRENRSFHQLCFIASLFTLENTDDMFLLRHALPLFTSLLNVVCAYDPIGYGIPYNHLMFSDPRGDLAELALQTLIVSLEQELVDCMTTPPATKTERSSPDHNSNTTSESTRGENLFVSYLSRIHREEDFNFILRGVSRLLNNPLLQTYLPHSCKKIQFHQELLVLFWKLCDLNKPCLSVLTARVGLVHIGVFILLLLSGERNFGVRLNKPYCVRVPMDISVFAGTHADLLIVVR
;
A
#
# COMPACT_ATOMS: atom_id res chain seq x y z
N MET A 1 5.96 -13.62 24.96
CA MET A 1 6.32 -12.29 25.52
C MET A 1 6.48 -12.29 27.05
N ASN A 2 5.72 -13.11 27.79
CA ASN A 2 5.60 -13.18 29.25
C ASN A 2 6.75 -12.62 30.13
N PHE A 3 8.01 -13.02 29.89
CA PHE A 3 9.18 -12.55 30.65
C PHE A 3 9.33 -11.01 30.67
N LEU A 4 8.97 -10.34 29.57
CA LEU A 4 9.02 -8.87 29.48
C LEU A 4 8.02 -8.17 30.43
N ILE A 5 6.98 -8.85 30.92
CA ILE A 5 5.98 -8.25 31.81
C ILE A 5 6.57 -8.01 33.20
N PHE A 6 7.32 -8.99 33.72
CA PHE A 6 7.67 -9.06 35.15
C PHE A 6 9.11 -8.62 35.48
N GLN A 7 9.94 -8.32 34.48
CA GLN A 7 11.30 -7.85 34.67
C GLN A 7 11.63 -6.71 33.69
N PRO A 8 12.10 -5.53 34.15
CA PRO A 8 12.74 -4.57 33.26
C PRO A 8 14.05 -5.16 32.77
N VAL A 9 14.30 -5.08 31.46
CA VAL A 9 15.53 -5.60 30.82
C VAL A 9 16.28 -4.41 30.24
N GLU A 10 17.61 -4.34 30.42
CA GLU A 10 18.37 -3.22 29.87
C GLU A 10 18.45 -3.31 28.33
N ALA A 11 18.40 -2.15 27.66
CA ALA A 11 18.55 -2.09 26.19
C ALA A 11 19.94 -2.55 25.70
N SER A 12 20.90 -2.65 26.62
CA SER A 12 22.27 -3.18 26.46
C SER A 12 22.36 -4.72 26.50
N GLU A 13 21.31 -5.44 26.90
CA GLU A 13 21.33 -6.92 27.03
C GLU A 13 21.11 -7.62 25.68
N ASP A 14 21.97 -7.38 24.69
CA ASP A 14 21.80 -7.92 23.33
C ASP A 14 21.66 -9.44 23.28
N VAL A 15 22.28 -10.19 24.20
CA VAL A 15 22.15 -11.65 24.32
C VAL A 15 20.75 -12.11 24.75
N PHE A 16 19.99 -11.25 25.45
CA PHE A 16 18.58 -11.48 25.71
C PHE A 16 17.75 -11.12 24.48
N TRP A 17 17.95 -9.92 23.91
CA TRP A 17 17.14 -9.43 22.80
C TRP A 17 17.34 -10.25 21.51
N ASP A 18 18.53 -10.80 21.25
CA ASP A 18 18.81 -11.64 20.08
C ASP A 18 17.95 -12.91 19.99
N GLN A 19 17.34 -13.35 21.10
CA GLN A 19 16.50 -14.54 21.14
C GLN A 19 15.20 -14.36 20.32
N PHE A 20 14.69 -13.13 20.18
CA PHE A 20 13.45 -12.86 19.44
C PHE A 20 13.56 -13.03 17.91
N TRP A 21 14.77 -13.17 17.36
CA TRP A 21 15.01 -13.33 15.92
C TRP A 21 16.14 -14.31 15.57
N THR A 22 16.67 -15.05 16.55
CA THR A 22 17.66 -16.12 16.31
C THR A 22 17.01 -17.49 16.05
N ASP A 23 15.74 -17.68 16.43
CA ASP A 23 15.00 -18.91 16.12
C ASP A 23 14.71 -19.03 14.60
N VAL A 24 15.00 -20.23 14.08
CA VAL A 24 14.87 -20.58 12.67
C VAL A 24 13.51 -21.25 12.42
N ASP A 25 12.95 -21.10 11.23
CA ASP A 25 11.72 -21.75 10.73
C ASP A 25 10.37 -21.40 11.41
N LEU A 26 10.31 -20.50 12.40
CA LEU A 26 9.03 -20.02 12.98
C LEU A 26 8.15 -19.29 11.95
N THR A 27 6.96 -19.83 11.64
CA THR A 27 6.02 -19.21 10.69
C THR A 27 5.25 -18.04 11.30
N ALA A 28 4.59 -17.24 10.46
CA ALA A 28 3.70 -16.18 10.94
C ALA A 28 2.57 -16.69 11.87
N GLN A 29 2.12 -17.94 11.72
CA GLN A 29 1.11 -18.52 12.64
C GLN A 29 1.72 -18.86 14.00
N ASP A 30 2.95 -19.35 14.04
CA ASP A 30 3.68 -19.63 15.28
C ASP A 30 3.93 -18.34 16.06
N TYR A 31 4.31 -17.24 15.39
CA TYR A 31 4.41 -15.92 16.01
C TYR A 31 3.09 -15.46 16.65
N PHE A 32 1.94 -15.71 16.02
CA PHE A 32 0.64 -15.34 16.59
C PHE A 32 0.26 -16.17 17.84
N ALA A 33 0.78 -17.39 17.96
CA ALA A 33 0.61 -18.28 19.12
C ALA A 33 1.63 -17.99 20.25
N LEU A 34 2.90 -17.76 19.91
CA LEU A 34 4.00 -17.47 20.84
C LEU A 34 3.98 -16.03 21.38
N VAL A 35 3.26 -15.13 20.69
CA VAL A 35 3.05 -13.73 21.08
C VAL A 35 1.54 -13.46 21.18
N PRO A 36 0.87 -13.85 22.29
CA PRO A 36 -0.56 -13.65 22.48
C PRO A 36 -0.93 -12.18 22.68
N ALA A 37 -2.10 -11.77 22.17
CA ALA A 37 -2.64 -10.42 22.29
C ALA A 37 -2.67 -9.89 23.74
N ALA A 38 -2.99 -10.76 24.71
CA ALA A 38 -3.02 -10.40 26.12
C ALA A 38 -1.63 -10.10 26.69
N GLU A 39 -0.59 -10.80 26.24
CA GLU A 39 0.78 -10.51 26.70
C GLU A 39 1.30 -9.20 26.12
N ILE A 40 0.97 -8.85 24.87
CA ILE A 40 1.43 -7.60 24.25
C ILE A 40 0.83 -6.39 25.00
N ARG A 41 -0.47 -6.43 25.33
CA ARG A 41 -1.12 -5.39 26.16
C ARG A 41 -0.55 -5.33 27.58
N ALA A 42 -0.30 -6.48 28.20
CA ALA A 42 0.34 -6.52 29.51
C ALA A 42 1.76 -5.92 29.50
N VAL A 43 2.57 -6.15 28.46
CA VAL A 43 3.89 -5.48 28.31
C VAL A 43 3.73 -3.99 28.02
N ARG A 44 2.71 -3.56 27.25
CA ARG A 44 2.39 -2.13 27.04
C ARG A 44 2.06 -1.40 28.35
N GLU A 45 1.33 -2.07 29.24
CA GLU A 45 0.77 -1.48 30.46
C GLU A 45 1.70 -1.60 31.68
N GLU A 46 2.31 -2.78 31.92
CA GLU A 46 3.18 -3.05 33.08
C GLU A 46 4.65 -2.70 32.83
N SER A 47 5.13 -2.76 31.57
CA SER A 47 6.55 -2.59 31.22
C SER A 47 6.78 -1.85 29.89
N PRO A 48 6.24 -0.62 29.73
CA PRO A 48 6.29 0.14 28.47
C PRO A 48 7.70 0.35 27.89
N SER A 49 8.73 0.44 28.74
CA SER A 49 10.14 0.51 28.30
C SER A 49 10.60 -0.72 27.52
N ASN A 50 10.12 -1.91 27.91
CA ASN A 50 10.44 -3.16 27.23
C ASN A 50 9.75 -3.24 25.86
N LEU A 51 8.49 -2.74 25.76
CA LEU A 51 7.78 -2.65 24.48
C LEU A 51 8.46 -1.66 23.52
N ALA A 52 8.91 -0.51 24.03
CA ALA A 52 9.67 0.44 23.24
C ALA A 52 10.98 -0.18 22.74
N THR A 53 11.76 -0.82 23.63
CA THR A 53 13.07 -1.41 23.30
C THR A 53 12.97 -2.51 22.25
N ILE A 54 11.98 -3.41 22.33
CA ILE A 54 11.81 -4.46 21.32
C ILE A 54 11.40 -3.90 19.95
N CYS A 55 10.59 -2.82 19.92
CA CYS A 55 10.27 -2.13 18.68
C CYS A 55 11.50 -1.44 18.07
N TYR A 56 12.29 -0.71 18.89
CA TYR A 56 13.54 -0.09 18.42
C TYR A 56 14.50 -1.11 17.83
N LYS A 57 14.79 -2.21 18.55
CA LYS A 57 15.72 -3.24 18.06
C LYS A 57 15.19 -3.98 16.82
N ALA A 58 13.88 -4.25 16.73
CA ALA A 58 13.31 -4.88 15.54
C ALA A 58 13.45 -3.99 14.28
N VAL A 59 13.22 -2.68 14.40
CA VAL A 59 13.41 -1.73 13.28
C VAL A 59 14.89 -1.51 12.98
N GLU A 60 15.75 -1.39 14.00
CA GLU A 60 17.22 -1.34 13.85
C GLU A 60 17.74 -2.54 13.06
N ARG A 61 17.30 -3.76 13.38
CA ARG A 61 17.67 -4.95 12.62
C ARG A 61 17.13 -4.91 11.19
N LEU A 62 15.89 -4.46 10.94
CA LEU A 62 15.41 -4.30 9.55
C LEU A 62 16.28 -3.34 8.74
N VAL A 63 16.67 -2.19 9.31
CA VAL A 63 17.58 -1.23 8.67
C VAL A 63 18.94 -1.86 8.37
N LEU A 64 19.59 -2.47 9.37
CA LEU A 64 20.92 -3.07 9.22
C LEU A 64 20.97 -4.20 8.16
N ASN A 65 19.89 -4.96 8.00
CA ASN A 65 19.78 -6.02 6.99
C ASN A 65 19.39 -5.49 5.60
N ALA A 66 18.73 -4.33 5.51
CA ALA A 66 18.55 -3.60 4.26
C ALA A 66 19.89 -3.04 3.77
N ASP A 67 20.66 -2.39 4.65
CA ASP A 67 21.99 -1.85 4.37
C ASP A 67 23.02 -2.94 4.02
N SER A 68 22.91 -4.15 4.59
CA SER A 68 23.78 -5.29 4.24
C SER A 68 23.40 -5.99 2.93
N GLY A 69 22.19 -5.76 2.41
CA GLY A 69 21.65 -6.50 1.27
C GLY A 69 21.29 -7.96 1.57
N CYS A 70 20.98 -8.30 2.84
CA CYS A 70 20.55 -9.64 3.28
C CYS A 70 21.46 -10.79 2.77
N ALA A 71 22.77 -10.64 3.01
CA ALA A 71 23.83 -11.42 2.36
C ALA A 71 23.88 -12.90 2.81
N SER A 72 23.42 -13.21 4.03
CA SER A 72 23.33 -14.57 4.57
C SER A 72 21.89 -14.99 4.89
N GLU A 73 21.66 -16.30 4.96
CA GLU A 73 20.34 -16.84 5.32
C GLU A 73 19.90 -16.45 6.74
N ARG A 74 20.86 -16.22 7.64
CA ARG A 74 20.58 -15.71 9.00
C ARG A 74 20.06 -14.27 8.97
N GLU A 75 20.60 -13.42 8.11
CA GLU A 75 20.12 -12.05 7.90
C GLU A 75 18.66 -12.06 7.40
N ARG A 76 18.37 -12.89 6.38
CA ARG A 76 17.02 -13.06 5.81
C ARG A 76 16.01 -13.56 6.84
N GLN A 77 16.35 -14.57 7.64
CA GLN A 77 15.49 -15.07 8.72
C GLN A 77 15.35 -14.04 9.87
N THR A 78 16.39 -13.23 10.14
CA THR A 78 16.31 -12.10 11.09
C THR A 78 15.30 -11.07 10.61
N VAL A 79 15.33 -10.69 9.32
CA VAL A 79 14.34 -9.81 8.69
C VAL A 79 12.93 -10.38 8.82
N LEU A 80 12.71 -11.62 8.39
CA LEU A 80 11.38 -12.25 8.46
C LEU A 80 10.85 -12.33 9.91
N SER A 81 11.71 -12.65 10.88
CA SER A 81 11.37 -12.66 12.31
C SER A 81 10.95 -11.27 12.81
N CYS A 82 11.73 -10.23 12.48
CA CYS A 82 11.40 -8.84 12.84
C CYS A 82 10.12 -8.37 12.13
N THR A 83 9.91 -8.76 10.87
CA THR A 83 8.70 -8.45 10.08
C THR A 83 7.46 -9.08 10.70
N ARG A 84 7.50 -10.37 11.05
CA ARG A 84 6.41 -11.11 11.73
C ARG A 84 6.12 -10.49 13.11
N LEU A 85 7.15 -10.15 13.87
CA LEU A 85 7.02 -9.55 15.20
C LEU A 85 6.40 -8.15 15.17
N LEU A 86 6.85 -7.26 14.29
CA LEU A 86 6.27 -5.92 14.16
C LEU A 86 4.84 -5.95 13.61
N THR A 87 4.55 -6.81 12.62
CA THR A 87 3.19 -7.09 12.13
C THR A 87 2.26 -7.53 13.26
N ARG A 88 2.80 -8.28 14.23
CA ARG A 88 2.07 -8.75 15.41
C ARG A 88 1.91 -7.69 16.51
N ILE A 89 2.86 -6.77 16.68
CA ILE A 89 2.85 -5.77 17.76
C ILE A 89 2.07 -4.50 17.39
N LEU A 90 2.27 -3.95 16.18
CA LEU A 90 1.73 -2.64 15.76
C LEU A 90 0.22 -2.44 16.04
N PRO A 91 -0.69 -3.41 15.80
CA PRO A 91 -2.11 -3.29 16.18
C PRO A 91 -2.34 -2.87 17.63
N TYR A 92 -1.56 -3.41 18.56
CA TYR A 92 -1.68 -3.16 20.00
C TYR A 92 -1.01 -1.86 20.44
N ILE A 93 -0.22 -1.22 19.56
CA ILE A 93 0.30 0.14 19.73
C ILE A 93 -0.75 1.15 19.24
N PHE A 94 -1.48 0.87 18.15
CA PHE A 94 -2.54 1.75 17.65
C PHE A 94 -3.84 1.70 18.49
N GLU A 95 -4.11 0.59 19.18
CA GLU A 95 -5.19 0.48 20.17
C GLU A 95 -5.17 1.54 21.28
N ASP A 96 -4.00 2.11 21.59
CA ASP A 96 -3.80 3.04 22.70
C ASP A 96 -3.39 4.43 22.17
N PRO A 97 -4.21 5.48 22.39
CA PRO A 97 -3.92 6.83 21.90
C PRO A 97 -2.56 7.40 22.34
N ASP A 98 -2.09 7.08 23.54
CA ASP A 98 -0.80 7.59 24.06
C ASP A 98 0.39 6.95 23.33
N TRP A 99 0.19 5.79 22.69
CA TRP A 99 1.20 5.04 21.96
C TRP A 99 1.25 5.32 20.46
N ARG A 100 0.22 5.90 19.84
CA ARG A 100 0.20 6.19 18.39
C ARG A 100 1.35 7.10 17.95
N GLY A 101 1.67 8.10 18.78
CA GLY A 101 2.79 9.02 18.54
C GLY A 101 4.18 8.38 18.67
N PHE A 102 4.32 7.15 19.21
CA PHE A 102 5.61 6.54 19.53
C PHE A 102 6.54 6.43 18.31
N PHE A 103 6.08 5.85 17.20
CA PHE A 103 6.92 5.68 16.01
C PHE A 103 7.26 6.99 15.29
N TRP A 104 6.43 8.02 15.45
CA TRP A 104 6.62 9.36 14.88
C TRP A 104 7.42 10.30 15.79
N SER A 105 7.61 9.92 17.05
CA SER A 105 8.45 10.67 17.99
C SER A 105 9.94 10.56 17.65
N THR A 106 10.66 11.66 17.84
CA THR A 106 12.11 11.71 17.66
C THR A 106 12.78 11.58 19.03
N VAL A 107 13.68 10.60 19.20
CA VAL A 107 14.34 10.37 20.49
C VAL A 107 15.35 11.48 20.75
N PRO A 108 15.26 12.24 21.86
CA PRO A 108 16.28 13.20 22.25
C PRO A 108 17.59 12.46 22.56
N LYS A 109 18.68 12.83 21.88
CA LYS A 109 20.02 12.23 22.05
C LYS A 109 20.63 12.64 23.41
N VAL A 110 20.15 12.06 24.51
CA VAL A 110 20.67 12.30 25.87
C VAL A 110 22.13 11.82 25.96
N GLY A 111 23.07 12.77 26.04
CA GLY A 111 24.46 12.48 26.41
C GLY A 111 25.56 12.81 25.38
N LYS A 112 25.26 13.40 24.22
CA LYS A 112 26.31 14.05 23.40
C LYS A 112 26.57 15.49 23.86
N SER A 113 27.84 15.88 23.88
CA SER A 113 28.34 17.19 24.34
C SER A 113 28.02 18.33 23.37
N LEU A 114 28.00 19.57 23.90
CA LEU A 114 27.58 20.81 23.23
C LEU A 114 28.50 21.33 22.10
N GLU A 115 29.39 20.48 21.56
CA GLU A 115 30.47 20.90 20.64
C GLU A 115 30.60 19.95 19.43
N GLU A 116 29.55 19.87 18.62
CA GLU A 116 29.62 19.42 17.21
C GLU A 116 28.36 19.93 16.47
N SER A 117 28.54 20.62 15.34
CA SER A 117 27.45 21.28 14.59
C SER A 117 27.09 20.49 13.33
N ASP A 118 25.87 19.97 13.26
CA ASP A 118 24.87 20.30 12.21
C ASP A 118 23.67 19.33 12.20
N ASP A 119 22.47 19.92 12.20
CA ASP A 119 21.15 19.52 11.64
C ASP A 119 20.63 18.06 11.57
N GLU A 120 21.30 17.04 12.10
CA GLU A 120 20.68 15.71 12.27
C GLU A 120 19.72 15.65 13.48
N SER A 121 18.53 16.19 13.28
CA SER A 121 17.33 15.76 14.01
C SER A 121 17.20 14.23 13.92
N SER A 122 16.96 13.56 15.06
CA SER A 122 16.87 12.09 15.09
C SER A 122 15.69 11.63 14.24
N ARG A 123 15.92 10.99 13.09
CA ARG A 123 14.84 10.51 12.22
C ARG A 123 13.84 9.64 13.01
N PRO A 124 12.51 9.82 12.85
CA PRO A 124 11.51 8.96 13.46
C PRO A 124 11.71 7.46 13.17
N LEU A 125 11.15 6.63 14.05
CA LEU A 125 11.17 5.18 13.90
C LEU A 125 10.28 4.72 12.72
N ALA A 126 9.20 5.44 12.44
CA ALA A 126 8.33 5.23 11.27
C ALA A 126 9.08 5.41 9.94
N GLU A 127 9.81 6.53 9.78
CA GLU A 127 10.62 6.78 8.58
C GLU A 127 11.68 5.70 8.37
N SER A 128 12.36 5.32 9.47
CA SER A 128 13.35 4.23 9.49
C SER A 128 12.76 2.90 8.99
N LEU A 129 11.55 2.58 9.46
CA LEU A 129 10.83 1.35 9.13
C LEU A 129 10.33 1.37 7.68
N LEU A 130 9.73 2.48 7.22
CA LEU A 130 9.21 2.62 5.86
C LEU A 130 10.34 2.64 4.81
N SER A 131 11.53 3.17 5.15
CA SER A 131 12.73 2.99 4.31
C SER A 131 13.10 1.52 4.24
N ALA A 132 13.40 0.89 5.38
CA ALA A 132 13.89 -0.48 5.42
C ALA A 132 12.94 -1.45 4.68
N ILE A 133 11.62 -1.31 4.82
CA ILE A 133 10.64 -2.10 4.05
C ILE A 133 10.77 -1.84 2.55
N SER A 134 10.88 -0.57 2.11
CA SER A 134 11.01 -0.20 0.70
C SER A 134 12.30 -0.72 0.07
N ASP A 135 13.42 -0.61 0.79
CA ASP A 135 14.73 -1.12 0.38
C ASP A 135 14.72 -2.67 0.33
N LEU A 136 14.15 -3.33 1.36
CA LEU A 136 14.02 -4.80 1.43
C LEU A 136 13.10 -5.37 0.35
N LEU A 137 12.07 -4.64 -0.09
CA LEU A 137 11.15 -5.03 -1.18
C LEU A 137 11.84 -5.12 -2.56
N PHE A 138 13.05 -4.57 -2.71
CA PHE A 138 13.88 -4.64 -3.92
C PHE A 138 15.31 -5.18 -3.65
N CYS A 139 15.51 -5.85 -2.52
CA CYS A 139 16.80 -6.42 -2.12
C CYS A 139 17.22 -7.62 -3.00
N PRO A 140 18.31 -7.52 -3.78
CA PRO A 140 18.71 -8.58 -4.71
C PRO A 140 19.18 -9.86 -4.00
N GLY A 141 18.60 -10.99 -4.37
CA GLY A 141 18.83 -12.29 -3.73
C GLY A 141 17.95 -12.56 -2.50
N PHE A 142 17.01 -11.67 -2.18
CA PHE A 142 16.03 -11.84 -1.11
C PHE A 142 14.58 -11.66 -1.60
N THR A 143 14.30 -10.58 -2.32
CA THR A 143 12.98 -10.27 -2.91
C THR A 143 13.00 -10.08 -4.41
N VAL A 144 14.17 -9.90 -5.02
CA VAL A 144 14.35 -9.77 -6.48
C VAL A 144 15.60 -10.57 -6.88
N GLU A 145 15.78 -10.90 -8.16
CA GLU A 145 16.93 -11.72 -8.57
C GLU A 145 18.26 -10.96 -8.42
N SER A 146 19.30 -11.64 -7.93
CA SER A 146 20.66 -11.10 -7.96
C SER A 146 21.16 -11.07 -9.42
N PRO A 147 21.55 -9.92 -9.99
CA PRO A 147 22.11 -9.89 -11.34
C PRO A 147 23.40 -10.72 -11.39
N CYS A 148 23.52 -11.59 -12.39
CA CYS A 148 24.70 -12.45 -12.56
C CYS A 148 25.97 -11.59 -12.78
N ARG A 149 26.77 -11.44 -11.71
CA ARG A 149 27.98 -10.61 -11.66
C ARG A 149 28.88 -10.80 -12.88
N ASN A 150 29.12 -9.70 -13.60
CA ASN A 150 30.35 -9.53 -14.39
C ASN A 150 30.84 -8.07 -14.47
N ILE A 151 30.24 -7.15 -13.71
CA ILE A 151 30.76 -5.78 -13.55
C ILE A 151 31.02 -5.54 -12.06
N LEU A 152 32.26 -5.22 -11.72
CA LEU A 152 32.66 -4.70 -10.41
C LEU A 152 32.54 -3.17 -10.42
N SER A 153 31.30 -2.69 -10.51
CA SER A 153 30.94 -1.28 -10.38
C SER A 153 29.96 -1.14 -9.22
N ASP A 154 30.33 -0.26 -8.29
CA ASP A 154 29.63 0.19 -7.08
C ASP A 154 28.18 -0.30 -6.86
N ALA A 155 27.95 -0.98 -5.73
CA ALA A 155 26.65 -1.48 -5.29
C ALA A 155 25.63 -0.37 -4.92
N GLN A 156 25.91 0.88 -5.30
CA GLN A 156 25.12 2.07 -5.04
C GLN A 156 24.36 2.56 -6.28
N SER A 157 24.58 1.97 -7.47
CA SER A 157 24.03 2.46 -8.76
C SER A 157 23.09 1.48 -9.49
N ILE A 158 22.42 0.56 -8.79
CA ILE A 158 21.49 -0.39 -9.41
C ILE A 158 20.10 0.26 -9.54
N ASP A 159 19.60 0.41 -10.78
CA ASP A 159 18.26 0.96 -11.03
C ASP A 159 17.20 -0.09 -10.66
N SER A 160 16.37 0.23 -9.67
CA SER A 160 15.30 -0.67 -9.23
C SER A 160 14.17 -0.84 -10.27
N CYS A 161 14.16 -0.05 -11.34
CA CYS A 161 13.31 -0.30 -12.51
C CYS A 161 13.68 -1.61 -13.23
N GLU A 162 14.91 -2.13 -13.10
CA GLU A 162 15.29 -3.45 -13.62
C GLU A 162 14.64 -4.61 -12.83
N PHE A 163 14.17 -4.33 -11.61
CA PHE A 163 13.68 -5.33 -10.65
C PHE A 163 12.15 -5.36 -10.48
N ILE A 164 11.40 -4.78 -11.42
CA ILE A 164 9.94 -4.79 -11.39
C ILE A 164 9.42 -6.25 -11.40
N TRP A 165 8.53 -6.58 -10.46
CA TRP A 165 8.20 -7.99 -10.11
C TRP A 165 7.36 -8.75 -11.15
N GLU A 166 6.90 -8.08 -12.21
CA GLU A 166 6.00 -8.62 -13.23
C GLU A 166 5.94 -7.73 -14.48
N ALA A 167 5.77 -8.34 -15.66
CA ALA A 167 5.58 -7.61 -16.91
C ALA A 167 4.18 -7.00 -17.03
N GLY A 168 4.07 -5.87 -17.74
CA GLY A 168 2.81 -5.15 -17.90
C GLY A 168 3.02 -3.68 -18.26
N VAL A 169 2.37 -2.80 -17.49
CA VAL A 169 2.52 -1.35 -17.61
C VAL A 169 3.99 -0.98 -17.45
N GLY A 170 4.52 -0.19 -18.38
CA GLY A 170 5.88 0.36 -18.32
C GLY A 170 7.05 -0.63 -18.43
N PHE A 171 6.81 -1.94 -18.32
CA PHE A 171 7.87 -2.96 -18.20
C PHE A 171 7.53 -4.22 -19.01
N ALA A 172 8.33 -4.52 -20.04
CA ALA A 172 7.99 -5.51 -21.07
C ALA A 172 8.55 -6.92 -20.87
N GLN A 173 9.47 -7.12 -19.93
CA GLN A 173 10.13 -8.41 -19.67
C GLN A 173 9.77 -8.90 -18.28
N ALA A 174 9.21 -10.10 -18.16
CA ALA A 174 8.91 -10.66 -16.85
C ALA A 174 10.19 -11.25 -16.24
N PRO A 175 10.52 -10.97 -14.96
CA PRO A 175 11.56 -11.72 -14.26
C PRO A 175 11.13 -13.19 -14.11
N PRO A 176 12.06 -14.14 -13.95
CA PRO A 176 11.73 -15.52 -13.66
C PRO A 176 10.85 -15.64 -12.41
N LEU A 177 9.83 -16.49 -12.47
CA LEU A 177 8.86 -16.66 -11.40
C LEU A 177 9.48 -17.42 -10.23
N ASN A 178 9.59 -16.75 -9.07
CA ASN A 178 10.20 -17.29 -7.86
C ASN A 178 9.23 -17.17 -6.68
N HIS A 179 8.63 -18.31 -6.29
CA HIS A 179 7.68 -18.37 -5.18
C HIS A 179 8.29 -17.98 -3.82
N GLY A 180 9.61 -18.15 -3.62
CA GLY A 180 10.28 -17.72 -2.40
C GLY A 180 10.29 -16.20 -2.27
N HIS A 181 10.68 -15.50 -3.34
CA HIS A 181 10.60 -14.04 -3.40
C HIS A 181 9.16 -13.54 -3.19
N ASP A 182 8.16 -14.22 -3.76
CA ASP A 182 6.75 -13.83 -3.59
C ASP A 182 6.25 -13.99 -2.14
N CYS A 183 6.67 -15.05 -1.44
CA CYS A 183 6.40 -15.19 0.00
C CYS A 183 7.03 -14.04 0.82
N VAL A 184 8.30 -13.71 0.57
CA VAL A 184 8.99 -12.61 1.29
C VAL A 184 8.34 -11.26 1.00
N ARG A 185 8.05 -10.95 -0.27
CA ARG A 185 7.29 -9.74 -0.68
C ARG A 185 5.95 -9.67 0.06
N ALA A 186 5.22 -10.78 0.12
CA ALA A 186 3.93 -10.85 0.82
C ALA A 186 4.05 -10.56 2.33
N GLU A 187 5.12 -10.98 3.01
CA GLU A 187 5.32 -10.66 4.42
C GLU A 187 5.73 -9.19 4.65
N LEU A 188 6.57 -8.63 3.79
CA LEU A 188 6.91 -7.20 3.84
C LEU A 188 5.70 -6.29 3.54
N LEU A 189 4.84 -6.68 2.58
CA LEU A 189 3.58 -5.97 2.30
C LEU A 189 2.56 -6.09 3.44
N LYS A 190 2.49 -7.23 4.16
CA LYS A 190 1.66 -7.36 5.38
C LYS A 190 2.11 -6.36 6.46
N LEU A 191 3.42 -6.21 6.67
CA LEU A 191 3.95 -5.22 7.61
C LEU A 191 3.61 -3.79 7.15
N LEU A 192 3.79 -3.48 5.87
CA LEU A 192 3.48 -2.17 5.30
C LEU A 192 1.99 -1.81 5.45
N LEU A 193 1.09 -2.73 5.12
CA LEU A 193 -0.35 -2.60 5.35
C LEU A 193 -0.70 -2.48 6.85
N THR A 194 0.06 -3.15 7.72
CA THR A 194 -0.12 -3.02 9.17
C THR A 194 0.25 -1.61 9.62
N CYS A 195 1.36 -1.03 9.15
CA CYS A 195 1.71 0.38 9.41
C CYS A 195 0.59 1.34 8.96
N PHE A 196 0.00 1.12 7.78
CA PHE A 196 -1.10 1.94 7.29
C PHE A 196 -2.42 1.75 8.07
N SER A 197 -2.58 0.67 8.84
CA SER A 197 -3.85 0.33 9.51
C SER A 197 -4.22 1.19 10.72
N GLU A 198 -3.43 2.21 11.08
CA GLU A 198 -3.66 3.05 12.28
C GLU A 198 -5.09 3.62 12.37
N GLU A 199 -5.67 4.07 11.26
CA GLU A 199 -7.04 4.62 11.21
C GLU A 199 -8.11 3.63 11.69
N MET A 200 -7.87 2.32 11.57
CA MET A 200 -8.82 1.29 12.03
C MET A 200 -9.03 1.29 13.55
N TYR A 201 -8.13 1.95 14.29
CA TYR A 201 -8.16 2.09 15.76
C TYR A 201 -8.61 3.48 16.21
N GLN A 202 -8.76 4.43 15.29
CA GLN A 202 -9.17 5.81 15.56
C GLN A 202 -10.70 5.95 15.60
N THR A 203 -11.23 6.91 16.35
CA THR A 203 -12.66 7.25 16.27
C THR A 203 -12.96 8.12 15.02
N PRO A 204 -14.21 8.18 14.52
CA PRO A 204 -14.59 9.10 13.44
C PRO A 204 -14.44 10.62 13.74
N SER A 205 -14.01 10.96 14.96
CA SER A 205 -13.59 12.33 15.32
C SER A 205 -12.08 12.54 15.14
N GLU A 206 -11.27 11.49 15.36
CA GLU A 206 -9.82 11.46 15.19
C GLU A 206 -9.42 11.30 13.70
N ALA A 207 -10.14 10.46 12.96
CA ALA A 207 -9.96 10.19 11.51
C ALA A 207 -10.35 11.39 10.59
N ARG A 208 -9.88 12.58 10.98
CA ARG A 208 -9.93 13.86 10.28
C ARG A 208 -8.52 14.39 10.02
N THR A 209 -7.52 13.91 10.76
CA THR A 209 -6.10 14.12 10.45
C THR A 209 -5.63 13.09 9.43
N PRO A 210 -4.78 13.48 8.46
CA PRO A 210 -4.20 12.52 7.52
C PRO A 210 -3.34 11.48 8.25
N ASN A 211 -3.37 10.24 7.76
CA ASN A 211 -2.60 9.11 8.25
C ASN A 211 -1.10 9.34 7.95
N PRO A 212 -0.24 9.57 8.95
CA PRO A 212 1.15 9.97 8.72
C PRO A 212 1.96 8.90 7.99
N TRP A 213 1.60 7.62 8.15
CA TRP A 213 2.27 6.51 7.46
C TRP A 213 2.01 6.53 5.95
N ILE A 214 0.75 6.72 5.54
CA ILE A 214 0.38 6.84 4.13
C ILE A 214 0.93 8.15 3.56
N LEU A 215 0.77 9.26 4.29
CA LEU A 215 1.23 10.58 3.87
C LEU A 215 2.74 10.59 3.58
N TYR A 216 3.58 10.15 4.54
CA TYR A 216 5.03 10.07 4.34
C TYR A 216 5.39 9.09 3.22
N PHE A 217 4.79 7.88 3.21
CA PHE A 217 5.07 6.85 2.21
C PHE A 217 4.68 7.25 0.77
N CYS A 218 3.68 8.11 0.60
CA CYS A 218 3.29 8.61 -0.73
C CYS A 218 3.89 9.99 -1.05
N SER A 219 4.65 10.61 -0.15
CA SER A 219 5.27 11.92 -0.34
C SER A 219 6.58 11.89 -1.15
N ARG A 220 7.05 13.08 -1.54
CA ARG A 220 8.44 13.32 -2.01
C ARG A 220 9.47 13.43 -0.88
N GLU A 221 9.04 13.50 0.37
CA GLU A 221 9.91 13.80 1.53
C GLU A 221 10.57 12.52 2.08
N ASN A 222 10.03 11.35 1.73
CA ASN A 222 10.64 10.07 2.08
C ASN A 222 11.98 9.86 1.35
N ARG A 223 13.08 9.91 2.10
CA ARG A 223 14.46 9.87 1.58
C ARG A 223 14.81 8.61 0.77
N SER A 224 14.10 7.50 0.97
CA SER A 224 14.25 6.28 0.15
C SER A 224 13.77 6.49 -1.28
N PHE A 225 13.04 7.57 -1.56
CA PHE A 225 12.68 8.02 -2.90
C PHE A 225 13.49 9.27 -3.28
N HIS A 226 14.81 9.18 -3.21
CA HIS A 226 15.73 10.31 -3.48
C HIS A 226 16.96 9.92 -4.34
N GLN A 227 16.79 9.06 -5.38
CA GLN A 227 17.82 8.79 -6.42
C GLN A 227 17.25 8.17 -7.73
N LEU A 228 17.52 8.79 -8.90
CA LEU A 228 17.09 8.44 -10.28
C LEU A 228 18.10 9.07 -11.29
N CYS A 229 18.03 8.96 -12.63
CA CYS A 229 16.99 8.44 -13.52
C CYS A 229 17.55 7.81 -14.81
N PHE A 230 16.90 6.77 -15.34
CA PHE A 230 17.07 6.32 -16.74
C PHE A 230 15.96 6.81 -17.71
N ILE A 231 14.88 7.42 -17.20
CA ILE A 231 13.65 7.74 -17.97
C ILE A 231 13.61 9.21 -18.47
N ALA A 232 14.74 9.93 -18.40
CA ALA A 232 14.87 11.31 -18.91
C ALA A 232 14.65 11.45 -20.44
N SER A 233 14.60 10.34 -21.19
CA SER A 233 14.38 10.33 -22.64
C SER A 233 12.91 10.52 -23.08
N LEU A 234 11.95 10.48 -22.14
CA LEU A 234 10.50 10.49 -22.47
C LEU A 234 9.73 11.76 -22.06
N PHE A 235 10.31 12.63 -21.23
CA PHE A 235 9.71 13.92 -20.86
C PHE A 235 10.79 15.01 -20.89
N THR A 236 10.73 15.86 -21.92
CA THR A 236 11.63 17.01 -22.10
C THR A 236 11.34 18.09 -21.05
N LEU A 237 12.14 18.13 -19.99
CA LEU A 237 12.25 19.27 -19.08
C LEU A 237 13.73 19.67 -18.99
N GLU A 238 14.04 20.85 -19.50
CA GLU A 238 15.38 21.43 -19.47
C GLU A 238 15.64 22.10 -18.11
N ASN A 239 16.21 21.36 -17.15
CA ASN A 239 17.01 21.89 -16.04
C ASN A 239 17.84 20.74 -15.45
N THR A 240 19.13 20.96 -15.20
CA THR A 240 20.14 19.89 -15.06
C THR A 240 20.52 19.53 -13.63
N ASP A 241 20.08 20.31 -12.65
CA ASP A 241 20.77 20.36 -11.35
C ASP A 241 20.04 19.53 -10.26
N ASP A 242 18.76 19.20 -10.48
CA ASP A 242 17.92 18.34 -9.62
C ASP A 242 17.95 16.84 -10.03
N MET A 243 18.94 16.41 -10.83
CA MET A 243 18.81 15.23 -11.70
C MET A 243 19.04 13.85 -11.03
N PHE A 244 18.80 13.71 -9.72
CA PHE A 244 19.14 12.50 -8.94
C PHE A 244 18.08 12.10 -7.87
N LEU A 245 16.83 11.72 -8.23
CA LEU A 245 15.69 11.88 -7.28
C LEU A 245 14.62 10.80 -6.91
N LEU A 246 14.46 9.52 -7.37
CA LEU A 246 13.43 8.58 -6.75
C LEU A 246 13.70 7.03 -6.80
N ARG A 247 14.37 6.42 -5.80
CA ARG A 247 14.90 5.01 -5.86
C ARG A 247 13.84 3.90 -6.03
N HIS A 248 12.76 3.89 -5.25
CA HIS A 248 11.86 2.71 -5.14
C HIS A 248 10.36 2.95 -5.44
N ALA A 249 9.84 4.18 -5.41
CA ALA A 249 8.38 4.44 -5.49
C ALA A 249 7.74 3.99 -6.82
N LEU A 250 8.34 4.34 -7.96
CA LEU A 250 7.85 3.96 -9.29
C LEU A 250 7.99 2.44 -9.56
N PRO A 251 9.13 1.78 -9.25
CA PRO A 251 9.24 0.32 -9.27
C PRO A 251 8.17 -0.38 -8.44
N LEU A 252 7.87 0.13 -7.24
CA LEU A 252 6.86 -0.45 -6.35
C LEU A 252 5.44 -0.29 -6.91
N PHE A 253 5.03 0.94 -7.27
CA PHE A 253 3.75 1.19 -7.95
C PHE A 253 3.55 0.28 -9.16
N THR A 254 4.57 0.17 -10.01
CA THR A 254 4.51 -0.62 -11.25
C THR A 254 4.44 -2.12 -10.95
N SER A 255 5.20 -2.60 -9.97
CA SER A 255 5.19 -4.00 -9.54
C SER A 255 3.84 -4.40 -8.94
N LEU A 256 3.27 -3.57 -8.06
CA LEU A 256 1.95 -3.81 -7.46
C LEU A 256 0.87 -3.89 -8.55
N LEU A 257 0.84 -2.92 -9.47
CA LEU A 257 -0.13 -2.88 -10.56
C LEU A 257 0.02 -4.06 -11.52
N ASN A 258 1.25 -4.41 -11.90
CA ASN A 258 1.52 -5.50 -12.84
C ASN A 258 1.22 -6.88 -12.23
N VAL A 259 1.62 -7.16 -10.97
CA VAL A 259 1.28 -8.42 -10.30
C VAL A 259 -0.23 -8.64 -10.25
N VAL A 260 -1.00 -7.60 -9.88
CA VAL A 260 -2.47 -7.67 -9.88
C VAL A 260 -3.02 -7.90 -11.30
N CYS A 261 -2.55 -7.15 -12.30
CA CYS A 261 -3.09 -7.23 -13.66
C CYS A 261 -2.63 -8.48 -14.44
N ALA A 262 -1.53 -9.12 -14.05
CA ALA A 262 -1.03 -10.36 -14.64
C ALA A 262 -1.58 -11.62 -13.96
N TYR A 263 -1.90 -11.58 -12.66
CA TYR A 263 -2.30 -12.76 -11.89
C TYR A 263 -3.46 -13.54 -12.52
N ASP A 264 -3.27 -14.84 -12.73
CA ASP A 264 -4.28 -15.76 -13.24
C ASP A 264 -4.63 -16.83 -12.20
N PRO A 265 -5.83 -16.80 -11.58
CA PRO A 265 -6.28 -17.82 -10.62
C PRO A 265 -6.60 -19.18 -11.28
N ILE A 266 -6.59 -19.28 -12.61
CA ILE A 266 -6.86 -20.53 -13.34
C ILE A 266 -5.54 -21.27 -13.69
N GLY A 267 -4.51 -20.53 -14.11
CA GLY A 267 -3.21 -21.07 -14.49
C GLY A 267 -3.36 -22.09 -15.62
N TYR A 268 -2.81 -23.30 -15.43
CA TYR A 268 -2.90 -24.39 -16.40
C TYR A 268 -4.32 -24.95 -16.61
N GLY A 269 -5.35 -24.44 -15.93
CA GLY A 269 -6.75 -24.88 -16.11
C GLY A 269 -7.05 -26.28 -15.55
N ILE A 270 -6.14 -26.85 -14.77
CA ILE A 270 -6.27 -28.20 -14.20
C ILE A 270 -7.31 -28.18 -13.07
N PRO A 271 -8.37 -29.02 -13.13
CA PRO A 271 -9.34 -29.16 -12.05
C PRO A 271 -8.70 -29.45 -10.69
N TYR A 272 -9.15 -28.72 -9.66
CA TYR A 272 -8.74 -28.85 -8.26
C TYR A 272 -7.26 -28.57 -7.95
N ASN A 273 -6.50 -27.98 -8.88
CA ASN A 273 -5.08 -27.64 -8.69
C ASN A 273 -4.82 -26.84 -7.40
N HIS A 274 -5.70 -25.88 -7.11
CA HIS A 274 -5.68 -25.00 -5.93
C HIS A 274 -6.03 -25.69 -4.60
N LEU A 275 -6.38 -26.99 -4.60
CA LEU A 275 -6.55 -27.81 -3.39
C LEU A 275 -5.33 -28.70 -3.11
N MET A 276 -4.43 -28.84 -4.10
CA MET A 276 -3.25 -29.70 -4.02
C MET A 276 -1.95 -28.91 -3.86
N PHE A 277 -1.93 -27.65 -4.31
CA PHE A 277 -0.76 -26.77 -4.29
C PHE A 277 -1.11 -25.40 -3.70
N SER A 278 -0.18 -24.81 -2.97
CA SER A 278 -0.25 -23.42 -2.54
C SER A 278 -0.09 -22.45 -3.72
N ASP A 279 -0.66 -21.26 -3.59
CA ASP A 279 -0.61 -20.21 -4.61
C ASP A 279 -0.15 -18.89 -3.98
N PRO A 280 1.16 -18.75 -3.66
CA PRO A 280 1.71 -17.54 -3.06
C PRO A 280 1.69 -16.35 -4.04
N ARG A 281 1.50 -16.58 -5.35
CA ARG A 281 1.31 -15.50 -6.33
C ARG A 281 -0.07 -14.86 -6.15
N GLY A 282 -1.10 -15.66 -5.85
CA GLY A 282 -2.43 -15.18 -5.49
C GLY A 282 -2.44 -14.42 -4.16
N ASP A 283 -1.74 -14.93 -3.15
CA ASP A 283 -1.60 -14.25 -1.85
C ASP A 283 -0.86 -12.92 -2.00
N LEU A 284 0.21 -12.88 -2.81
CA LEU A 284 0.92 -11.64 -3.16
C LEU A 284 0.02 -10.67 -3.95
N ALA A 285 -0.80 -11.16 -4.89
CA ALA A 285 -1.69 -10.32 -5.69
C ALA A 285 -2.80 -9.67 -4.85
N GLU A 286 -3.33 -10.36 -3.83
CA GLU A 286 -4.28 -9.79 -2.86
C GLU A 286 -3.64 -8.64 -2.06
N LEU A 287 -2.44 -8.87 -1.51
CA LEU A 287 -1.71 -7.87 -0.72
C LEU A 287 -1.22 -6.70 -1.58
N ALA A 288 -0.83 -6.97 -2.83
CA ALA A 288 -0.42 -5.96 -3.79
C ALA A 288 -1.58 -5.04 -4.17
N LEU A 289 -2.77 -5.61 -4.36
CA LEU A 289 -4.01 -4.88 -4.60
C LEU A 289 -4.40 -4.00 -3.39
N GLN A 290 -4.41 -4.58 -2.19
CA GLN A 290 -4.71 -3.85 -0.95
C GLN A 290 -3.72 -2.70 -0.73
N THR A 291 -2.41 -2.94 -0.89
CA THR A 291 -1.37 -1.91 -0.77
C THR A 291 -1.57 -0.80 -1.80
N LEU A 292 -1.83 -1.16 -3.07
CA LEU A 292 -2.04 -0.19 -4.14
C LEU A 292 -3.28 0.69 -3.92
N ILE A 293 -4.36 0.13 -3.38
CA ILE A 293 -5.58 0.90 -3.05
C ILE A 293 -5.29 1.94 -1.97
N VAL A 294 -4.62 1.54 -0.89
CA VAL A 294 -4.29 2.41 0.25
C VAL A 294 -3.27 3.48 -0.15
N SER A 295 -2.26 3.15 -0.95
CA SER A 295 -1.34 4.16 -1.51
C SER A 295 -2.00 5.08 -2.55
N LEU A 296 -3.18 4.73 -3.06
CA LEU A 296 -4.05 5.59 -3.89
C LEU A 296 -5.13 6.29 -3.07
N GLU A 297 -5.02 6.34 -1.74
CA GLU A 297 -5.83 7.22 -0.91
C GLU A 297 -5.48 8.69 -1.20
N GLN A 298 -6.51 9.50 -1.41
CA GLN A 298 -6.42 10.94 -1.42
C GLN A 298 -7.31 11.43 -0.29
N GLU A 299 -6.69 11.74 0.84
CA GLU A 299 -7.40 12.27 2.00
C GLU A 299 -7.99 13.63 1.63
N LEU A 300 -9.31 13.78 1.79
CA LEU A 300 -10.07 14.90 1.23
C LEU A 300 -9.93 16.17 2.08
N VAL A 301 -8.76 16.81 2.05
CA VAL A 301 -8.48 18.12 2.68
C VAL A 301 -9.13 19.31 1.91
N ASP A 302 -10.16 19.05 1.12
CA ASP A 302 -10.81 20.00 0.20
C ASP A 302 -12.07 20.68 0.80
N CYS A 303 -12.31 20.64 2.13
CA CYS A 303 -13.61 21.05 2.70
C CYS A 303 -13.66 21.87 4.02
N MET A 304 -12.55 22.20 4.71
CA MET A 304 -12.62 22.84 6.06
C MET A 304 -11.76 24.11 6.28
N THR A 305 -11.10 24.65 5.25
CA THR A 305 -10.14 25.77 5.37
C THR A 305 -10.63 27.11 4.79
N THR A 306 -11.92 27.45 4.97
CA THR A 306 -12.40 28.84 4.77
C THR A 306 -13.22 29.35 5.97
N PRO A 307 -12.64 30.21 6.84
CA PRO A 307 -13.41 31.02 7.77
C PRO A 307 -14.27 32.05 7.01
N PRO A 308 -15.49 32.39 7.48
CA PRO A 308 -16.33 33.39 6.83
C PRO A 308 -15.78 34.81 7.03
N ALA A 309 -14.94 35.27 6.10
CA ALA A 309 -14.35 36.61 6.14
C ALA A 309 -15.42 37.71 6.09
N THR A 310 -15.48 38.53 7.15
CA THR A 310 -16.38 39.68 7.22
C THR A 310 -15.93 40.78 6.25
N LYS A 311 -16.86 41.25 5.42
CA LYS A 311 -16.58 42.31 4.44
C LYS A 311 -16.30 43.65 5.13
N THR A 312 -15.23 44.32 4.72
CA THR A 312 -15.06 45.78 4.87
C THR A 312 -14.26 46.27 3.68
N GLU A 313 -14.79 47.28 2.98
CA GLU A 313 -14.28 47.75 1.69
C GLU A 313 -13.29 48.91 1.86
N ARG A 314 -12.22 48.96 1.02
CA ARG A 314 -11.62 50.20 0.48
C ARG A 314 -10.56 49.95 -0.60
N SER A 315 -10.99 50.14 -1.85
CA SER A 315 -10.27 50.81 -2.95
C SER A 315 -8.73 50.90 -2.94
N SER A 316 -8.08 50.17 -3.86
CA SER A 316 -7.34 50.75 -5.00
C SER A 316 -6.90 49.65 -5.98
N PRO A 317 -6.88 49.88 -7.31
CA PRO A 317 -6.38 48.91 -8.28
C PRO A 317 -4.96 49.25 -8.76
N ASP A 318 -4.01 48.32 -8.67
CA ASP A 318 -2.96 48.21 -9.69
C ASP A 318 -2.18 46.88 -9.67
N HIS A 319 -1.57 46.58 -10.81
CA HIS A 319 -0.51 45.61 -11.11
C HIS A 319 -0.79 44.09 -11.06
N ASN A 320 -0.28 43.42 -12.10
CA ASN A 320 -0.33 41.98 -12.29
C ASN A 320 0.69 41.27 -11.37
N SER A 321 0.19 40.42 -10.48
CA SER A 321 0.94 39.26 -10.01
C SER A 321 0.02 38.04 -10.00
N ASN A 322 0.13 37.20 -11.04
CA ASN A 322 -0.38 35.83 -11.00
C ASN A 322 0.57 34.97 -10.13
N THR A 323 0.75 35.38 -8.87
CA THR A 323 1.14 34.48 -7.80
C THR A 323 -0.08 33.63 -7.48
N THR A 324 -0.30 32.60 -8.32
CA THR A 324 -1.08 31.43 -7.89
C THR A 324 -0.39 30.89 -6.66
N SER A 325 -0.98 31.15 -5.49
CA SER A 325 -0.55 30.57 -4.23
C SER A 325 -0.96 29.10 -4.21
N GLU A 326 -0.28 28.29 -5.02
CA GLU A 326 -0.22 26.83 -4.88
C GLU A 326 0.56 26.53 -3.60
N SER A 327 -0.10 26.72 -2.47
CA SER A 327 0.44 26.51 -1.13
C SER A 327 0.65 25.02 -0.90
N THR A 328 1.82 24.53 -1.34
CA THR A 328 2.43 23.22 -1.02
C THR A 328 1.40 22.08 -0.91
N ARG A 329 0.65 21.84 -1.99
CA ARG A 329 -0.27 20.69 -2.04
C ARG A 329 0.58 19.41 -2.05
N GLY A 330 0.48 18.59 -1.00
CA GLY A 330 1.23 17.34 -0.89
C GLY A 330 0.87 16.39 -2.02
N GLU A 331 1.71 16.29 -3.04
CA GLU A 331 1.44 15.46 -4.22
C GLU A 331 1.74 13.98 -3.94
N ASN A 332 0.70 13.19 -3.69
CA ASN A 332 0.78 11.74 -3.63
C ASN A 332 1.40 11.20 -4.94
N LEU A 333 2.58 10.58 -4.84
CA LEU A 333 3.35 10.05 -5.95
C LEU A 333 2.62 8.94 -6.71
N PHE A 334 1.94 8.02 -6.02
CA PHE A 334 1.24 6.89 -6.61
C PHE A 334 0.06 7.38 -7.48
N VAL A 335 -0.66 8.41 -7.02
CA VAL A 335 -1.70 9.09 -7.81
C VAL A 335 -1.10 9.84 -9.00
N SER A 336 0.07 10.47 -8.82
CA SER A 336 0.81 11.12 -9.92
C SER A 336 1.26 10.12 -10.99
N TYR A 337 1.61 8.88 -10.62
CA TYR A 337 1.90 7.82 -11.59
C TYR A 337 0.64 7.29 -12.29
N LEU A 338 -0.42 6.98 -11.53
CA LEU A 338 -1.66 6.43 -12.07
C LEU A 338 -2.35 7.39 -13.07
N SER A 339 -2.35 8.69 -12.78
CA SER A 339 -2.90 9.72 -13.66
C SER A 339 -2.07 9.97 -14.93
N ARG A 340 -0.79 9.56 -14.95
CA ARG A 340 0.11 9.65 -16.12
C ARG A 340 0.04 8.45 -17.06
N ILE A 341 -0.60 7.34 -16.68
CA ILE A 341 -0.83 6.21 -17.59
C ILE A 341 -1.76 6.66 -18.72
N HIS A 342 -1.33 6.51 -19.98
CA HIS A 342 -2.09 7.01 -21.13
C HIS A 342 -1.94 6.17 -22.43
N ARG A 343 -1.09 5.14 -22.44
CA ARG A 343 -0.87 4.32 -23.64
C ARG A 343 -2.00 3.31 -23.80
N GLU A 344 -2.42 3.04 -25.03
CA GLU A 344 -3.49 2.07 -25.28
C GLU A 344 -3.07 0.65 -24.85
N GLU A 345 -1.78 0.31 -24.98
CA GLU A 345 -1.24 -1.00 -24.57
C GLU A 345 -1.36 -1.21 -23.05
N ASP A 346 -0.95 -0.21 -22.25
CA ASP A 346 -1.08 -0.21 -20.79
C ASP A 346 -2.56 -0.37 -20.37
N PHE A 347 -3.47 0.41 -20.97
CA PHE A 347 -4.90 0.29 -20.69
C PHE A 347 -5.49 -1.06 -21.10
N ASN A 348 -5.10 -1.61 -22.27
CA ASN A 348 -5.54 -2.94 -22.70
C ASN A 348 -5.03 -4.03 -21.72
N PHE A 349 -3.81 -3.90 -21.19
CA PHE A 349 -3.27 -4.82 -20.19
C PHE A 349 -4.07 -4.75 -18.87
N ILE A 350 -4.22 -3.55 -18.29
CA ILE A 350 -4.99 -3.33 -17.05
C ILE A 350 -6.42 -3.85 -17.19
N LEU A 351 -7.13 -3.44 -18.25
CA LEU A 351 -8.53 -3.82 -18.46
C LEU A 351 -8.69 -5.33 -18.70
N ARG A 352 -7.75 -6.01 -19.35
CA ARG A 352 -7.75 -7.48 -19.48
C ARG A 352 -7.53 -8.16 -18.14
N GLY A 353 -6.59 -7.68 -17.32
CA GLY A 353 -6.31 -8.19 -15.98
C GLY A 353 -7.51 -8.08 -15.05
N VAL A 354 -8.01 -6.85 -14.86
CA VAL A 354 -9.19 -6.58 -14.03
C VAL A 354 -10.42 -7.34 -14.56
N SER A 355 -10.63 -7.43 -15.87
CA SER A 355 -11.74 -8.22 -16.43
C SER A 355 -11.59 -9.73 -16.19
N ARG A 356 -10.39 -10.31 -16.30
CA ARG A 356 -10.15 -11.74 -15.99
C ARG A 356 -10.51 -12.04 -14.53
N LEU A 357 -10.09 -11.17 -13.62
CA LEU A 357 -10.31 -11.34 -12.19
C LEU A 357 -11.78 -11.09 -11.78
N LEU A 358 -12.42 -10.02 -12.23
CA LEU A 358 -13.84 -9.76 -11.93
C LEU A 358 -14.76 -10.85 -12.53
N ASN A 359 -14.41 -11.46 -13.66
CA ASN A 359 -15.20 -12.59 -14.19
C ASN A 359 -14.92 -13.93 -13.47
N ASN A 360 -13.81 -14.09 -12.75
CA ASN A 360 -13.44 -15.37 -12.11
C ASN A 360 -14.52 -15.92 -11.14
N PRO A 361 -15.13 -15.12 -10.24
CA PRO A 361 -16.23 -15.59 -9.39
C PRO A 361 -17.46 -16.06 -10.18
N LEU A 362 -17.67 -15.55 -11.40
CA LEU A 362 -18.82 -15.89 -12.26
C LEU A 362 -18.63 -17.19 -13.03
N LEU A 363 -17.39 -17.69 -13.16
CA LEU A 363 -17.10 -18.87 -13.96
C LEU A 363 -17.87 -20.10 -13.43
N GLN A 364 -18.59 -20.74 -14.34
CA GLN A 364 -19.27 -22.01 -14.12
C GLN A 364 -18.53 -23.11 -14.85
N THR A 365 -18.06 -24.10 -14.08
CA THR A 365 -17.41 -25.31 -14.58
C THR A 365 -18.36 -26.50 -14.45
N TYR A 366 -18.25 -27.49 -15.36
CA TYR A 366 -19.02 -28.73 -15.27
C TYR A 366 -18.74 -29.51 -13.97
N LEU A 367 -17.51 -29.40 -13.46
CA LEU A 367 -17.12 -29.93 -12.16
C LEU A 367 -17.34 -28.85 -11.07
N PRO A 368 -18.02 -29.15 -9.96
CA PRO A 368 -18.24 -28.19 -8.89
C PRO A 368 -16.92 -27.89 -8.17
N HIS A 369 -16.67 -26.61 -7.84
CA HIS A 369 -15.47 -26.15 -7.13
C HIS A 369 -14.12 -26.53 -7.79
N SER A 370 -14.08 -26.81 -9.11
CA SER A 370 -12.83 -27.24 -9.78
C SER A 370 -11.82 -26.12 -10.05
N CYS A 371 -12.24 -24.86 -10.08
CA CYS A 371 -11.34 -23.70 -10.29
C CYS A 371 -11.25 -22.84 -9.03
N LYS A 372 -10.08 -22.23 -8.77
CA LYS A 372 -9.91 -21.28 -7.67
C LYS A 372 -10.86 -20.11 -7.90
N LYS A 373 -11.55 -19.68 -6.84
CA LYS A 373 -12.25 -18.40 -6.81
C LYS A 373 -11.42 -17.42 -5.98
N ILE A 374 -11.20 -16.22 -6.52
CA ILE A 374 -10.56 -15.14 -5.79
C ILE A 374 -11.48 -14.65 -4.66
N GLN A 375 -10.89 -14.14 -3.58
CA GLN A 375 -11.64 -13.60 -2.44
C GLN A 375 -11.70 -12.06 -2.51
N PHE A 376 -10.61 -11.42 -2.92
CA PHE A 376 -10.38 -9.98 -3.08
C PHE A 376 -11.18 -9.25 -4.21
N HIS A 377 -12.39 -9.73 -4.51
CA HIS A 377 -13.23 -9.21 -5.60
C HIS A 377 -13.86 -7.84 -5.30
N GLN A 378 -13.87 -7.39 -4.04
CA GLN A 378 -14.43 -6.09 -3.64
C GLN A 378 -13.38 -4.98 -3.81
N GLU A 379 -12.16 -5.29 -3.41
CA GLU A 379 -10.95 -4.50 -3.57
C GLU A 379 -10.67 -4.23 -5.05
N LEU A 380 -10.89 -5.22 -5.93
CA LEU A 380 -10.80 -5.00 -7.39
C LEU A 380 -11.80 -3.97 -7.91
N LEU A 381 -12.99 -3.84 -7.31
CA LEU A 381 -13.93 -2.78 -7.66
C LEU A 381 -13.47 -1.42 -7.14
N VAL A 382 -12.81 -1.36 -5.98
CA VAL A 382 -12.22 -0.12 -5.45
C VAL A 382 -11.05 0.35 -6.31
N LEU A 383 -10.11 -0.54 -6.67
CA LEU A 383 -9.03 -0.21 -7.61
C LEU A 383 -9.59 0.23 -8.97
N PHE A 384 -10.62 -0.48 -9.47
CA PHE A 384 -11.28 -0.12 -10.72
C PHE A 384 -11.96 1.26 -10.67
N TRP A 385 -12.58 1.60 -9.54
CA TRP A 385 -13.13 2.95 -9.30
C TRP A 385 -12.03 4.00 -9.29
N LYS A 386 -10.97 3.81 -8.50
CA LYS A 386 -9.80 4.73 -8.43
C LYS A 386 -9.16 4.93 -9.81
N LEU A 387 -9.06 3.88 -10.63
CA LEU A 387 -8.62 3.95 -12.03
C LEU A 387 -9.50 4.83 -12.93
N CYS A 388 -10.82 4.85 -12.72
CA CYS A 388 -11.73 5.69 -13.50
C CYS A 388 -11.74 7.16 -13.04
N ASP A 389 -11.61 7.37 -11.73
CA ASP A 389 -11.71 8.69 -11.08
C ASP A 389 -10.42 9.51 -11.26
N LEU A 390 -9.27 8.90 -10.95
CA LEU A 390 -7.96 9.55 -11.00
C LEU A 390 -7.38 9.67 -12.42
N ASN A 391 -7.89 8.91 -13.39
CA ASN A 391 -7.40 8.89 -14.77
C ASN A 391 -8.56 9.10 -15.77
N LYS A 392 -8.81 10.37 -16.12
CA LYS A 392 -9.85 10.79 -17.07
C LYS A 392 -9.69 10.16 -18.48
N PRO A 393 -8.46 9.95 -19.01
CA PRO A 393 -8.26 9.10 -20.20
C PRO A 393 -8.72 7.64 -20.05
N CYS A 394 -8.54 7.02 -18.89
CA CYS A 394 -9.06 5.67 -18.62
C CYS A 394 -10.59 5.64 -18.73
N LEU A 395 -11.27 6.62 -18.14
CA LEU A 395 -12.72 6.78 -18.23
C LEU A 395 -13.20 6.95 -19.69
N SER A 396 -12.49 7.73 -20.53
CA SER A 396 -12.88 7.89 -21.94
C SER A 396 -12.67 6.61 -22.76
N VAL A 397 -11.58 5.85 -22.51
CA VAL A 397 -11.37 4.51 -23.11
C VAL A 397 -12.46 3.52 -22.66
N LEU A 398 -12.85 3.53 -21.38
CA LEU A 398 -13.86 2.63 -20.83
C LEU A 398 -15.28 2.91 -21.37
N THR A 399 -15.65 4.19 -21.49
CA THR A 399 -16.93 4.60 -22.10
C THR A 399 -16.98 4.25 -23.60
N ALA A 400 -15.84 4.25 -24.30
CA ALA A 400 -15.74 3.84 -25.69
C ALA A 400 -15.72 2.32 -25.91
N ARG A 401 -15.23 1.51 -24.94
CA ARG A 401 -15.06 0.05 -25.07
C ARG A 401 -15.66 -0.71 -23.89
N VAL A 402 -16.95 -1.07 -23.97
CA VAL A 402 -17.70 -2.20 -23.34
C VAL A 402 -17.55 -2.48 -21.82
N GLY A 403 -16.47 -2.11 -21.15
CA GLY A 403 -16.21 -2.34 -19.74
C GLY A 403 -17.31 -1.77 -18.84
N LEU A 404 -17.87 -0.60 -19.17
CA LEU A 404 -19.00 -0.03 -18.42
C LEU A 404 -20.22 -0.98 -18.43
N VAL A 405 -20.44 -1.77 -19.48
CA VAL A 405 -21.45 -2.84 -19.53
C VAL A 405 -21.01 -4.05 -18.70
N HIS A 406 -19.74 -4.49 -18.77
CA HIS A 406 -19.26 -5.62 -17.95
C HIS A 406 -19.28 -5.32 -16.45
N ILE A 407 -18.85 -4.13 -16.02
CA ILE A 407 -18.89 -3.66 -14.64
C ILE A 407 -20.34 -3.41 -14.20
N GLY A 408 -21.19 -2.81 -15.06
CA GLY A 408 -22.62 -2.70 -14.80
C GLY A 408 -23.29 -4.07 -14.60
N VAL A 409 -22.97 -5.06 -15.44
CA VAL A 409 -23.44 -6.45 -15.30
C VAL A 409 -22.88 -7.11 -14.04
N PHE A 410 -21.59 -6.93 -13.70
CA PHE A 410 -21.01 -7.50 -12.49
C PHE A 410 -21.61 -6.91 -11.21
N ILE A 411 -21.79 -5.60 -11.14
CA ILE A 411 -22.46 -4.90 -10.04
C ILE A 411 -23.92 -5.38 -9.95
N LEU A 412 -24.67 -5.42 -11.07
CA LEU A 412 -26.03 -5.94 -11.08
C LEU A 412 -26.10 -7.42 -10.68
N LEU A 413 -25.11 -8.24 -11.01
CA LEU A 413 -25.06 -9.66 -10.67
C LEU A 413 -24.76 -9.86 -9.19
N LEU A 414 -23.72 -9.20 -8.63
CA LEU A 414 -23.44 -9.18 -7.19
C LEU A 414 -24.68 -8.74 -6.40
N LEU A 415 -25.29 -7.62 -6.80
CA LEU A 415 -26.51 -7.12 -6.19
C LEU A 415 -27.67 -8.12 -6.36
N SER A 416 -27.84 -8.77 -7.52
CA SER A 416 -28.88 -9.81 -7.70
C SER A 416 -28.68 -11.05 -6.82
N GLY A 417 -27.44 -11.32 -6.39
CA GLY A 417 -27.13 -12.35 -5.39
C GLY A 417 -27.71 -12.04 -4.00
N GLU A 418 -27.89 -10.76 -3.67
CA GLU A 418 -28.66 -10.38 -2.49
C GLU A 418 -30.16 -10.49 -2.74
N ARG A 419 -30.81 -11.48 -2.10
CA ARG A 419 -32.28 -11.56 -1.99
C ARG A 419 -32.91 -10.23 -1.55
N ASN A 420 -32.21 -9.48 -0.68
CA ASN A 420 -32.64 -8.17 -0.19
C ASN A 420 -32.61 -7.07 -1.27
N PHE A 421 -31.73 -7.15 -2.27
CA PHE A 421 -31.69 -6.20 -3.39
C PHE A 421 -32.86 -6.41 -4.34
N GLY A 422 -33.16 -7.65 -4.75
CA GLY A 422 -34.33 -7.95 -5.58
C GLY A 422 -35.65 -7.52 -4.92
N VAL A 423 -35.77 -7.65 -3.60
CA VAL A 423 -36.91 -7.13 -2.83
C VAL A 423 -36.91 -5.60 -2.71
N ARG A 424 -35.74 -4.94 -2.69
CA ARG A 424 -35.62 -3.47 -2.71
C ARG A 424 -35.95 -2.87 -4.08
N LEU A 425 -35.55 -3.50 -5.18
CA LEU A 425 -35.86 -3.04 -6.54
C LEU A 425 -37.37 -2.94 -6.80
N ASN A 426 -38.14 -3.92 -6.29
CA ASN A 426 -39.60 -3.95 -6.38
C ASN A 426 -40.32 -2.93 -5.47
N LYS A 427 -39.61 -2.14 -4.67
CA LYS A 427 -40.24 -1.05 -3.91
C LYS A 427 -40.60 0.11 -4.83
N PRO A 428 -41.73 0.81 -4.60
CA PRO A 428 -42.07 2.01 -5.36
C PRO A 428 -40.98 3.07 -5.24
N TYR A 429 -40.64 3.70 -6.35
CA TYR A 429 -39.73 4.84 -6.40
C TYR A 429 -40.45 6.07 -5.83
N CYS A 430 -39.87 6.70 -4.81
CA CYS A 430 -40.53 7.74 -4.02
C CYS A 430 -39.61 8.96 -3.80
N VAL A 431 -39.17 9.57 -4.90
CA VAL A 431 -38.50 10.89 -4.84
C VAL A 431 -39.53 12.00 -4.72
N ARG A 432 -39.40 12.82 -3.68
CA ARG A 432 -40.11 14.12 -3.57
C ARG A 432 -39.17 15.23 -4.01
N VAL A 433 -39.38 15.73 -5.23
CA VAL A 433 -38.71 16.96 -5.70
C VAL A 433 -39.46 18.17 -5.12
N PRO A 434 -38.80 19.27 -4.71
CA PRO A 434 -39.47 20.48 -4.20
C PRO A 434 -40.27 21.31 -5.24
N MET A 435 -40.66 20.72 -6.38
CA MET A 435 -41.38 21.39 -7.47
C MET A 435 -42.39 20.43 -8.12
N ASP A 436 -43.56 20.96 -8.52
CA ASP A 436 -44.60 20.22 -9.24
C ASP A 436 -44.18 19.91 -10.68
N ILE A 437 -43.42 18.82 -10.83
CA ILE A 437 -43.07 18.17 -12.08
C ILE A 437 -43.64 16.75 -12.02
N SER A 438 -44.04 16.18 -13.17
CA SER A 438 -44.48 14.78 -13.24
C SER A 438 -43.34 13.82 -12.91
N VAL A 439 -43.18 13.48 -11.63
CA VAL A 439 -42.18 12.52 -11.14
C VAL A 439 -42.48 11.14 -11.73
N PHE A 440 -41.43 10.40 -12.06
CA PHE A 440 -41.51 9.02 -12.52
C PHE A 440 -42.29 8.13 -11.52
N ALA A 441 -43.38 7.50 -12.00
CA ALA A 441 -44.23 6.62 -11.21
C ALA A 441 -44.01 5.16 -11.61
N GLY A 442 -43.22 4.44 -10.81
CA GLY A 442 -42.89 3.02 -11.01
C GLY A 442 -42.10 2.45 -9.83
N THR A 443 -41.57 1.24 -9.98
CA THR A 443 -40.57 0.67 -9.08
C THR A 443 -39.17 1.20 -9.38
N HIS A 444 -38.19 0.86 -8.54
CA HIS A 444 -36.79 1.19 -8.85
C HIS A 444 -36.25 0.37 -10.04
N ALA A 445 -36.82 -0.81 -10.32
CA ALA A 445 -36.51 -1.57 -11.52
C ALA A 445 -37.02 -0.88 -12.79
N ASP A 446 -38.25 -0.33 -12.76
CA ASP A 446 -38.82 0.37 -13.91
C ASP A 446 -38.02 1.64 -14.26
N LEU A 447 -37.50 2.36 -13.25
CA LEU A 447 -36.63 3.51 -13.45
C LEU A 447 -35.33 3.13 -14.19
N LEU A 448 -34.68 2.04 -13.79
CA LEU A 448 -33.45 1.53 -14.42
C LEU A 448 -33.65 1.11 -15.89
N ILE A 449 -34.88 0.81 -16.30
CA ILE A 449 -35.23 0.48 -17.68
C ILE A 449 -35.48 1.75 -18.52
N VAL A 450 -35.91 2.85 -17.88
CA VAL A 450 -36.29 4.11 -18.54
C VAL A 450 -35.14 5.11 -18.67
N VAL A 451 -34.12 5.06 -17.82
CA VAL A 451 -32.90 5.91 -17.94
C VAL A 451 -31.90 5.22 -18.87
N ARG A 452 -32.24 5.10 -20.16
CA ARG A 452 -31.54 4.28 -21.15
C ARG A 452 -31.35 4.95 -22.50
#